data_AF-A0AAN7TK25-F1
#
_entry.id   AF-A0AAN7TK25-F1
#
_cell.length_a   1.000
_cell.length_b   1.000
_cell.length_c   1.000
_cell.angle_alpha   90.00
_cell.angle_beta   90.00
_cell.angle_gamma   90.00
#
_symmetry.space_group_name_H-M   'P 1'
#
loop_
_entity.id
_entity.type
_entity.pdbx_description
1 polymer ?
#
loop_
_entity_poly.entity_id
_entity_poly.type
_entity_poly.pdbx_seq_one_letter_code
_entity_poly.pdbx_strand_id
1 'polypeptide(L)'
;MDLTAFLPLAKFIGIVCPTIYAGFTASDSLTFVSPIVLHAPNQKIMAKQWLAGYQYGPLWVPPLVMPGTIANLLLAYACRHDSVLRNVYVAAAVAIFSILPITFLYMEPGINGACKWKVQLLLREEGFSMHETAWWFPSAHRQGGTLASRRWAERTDMRELILFWRGTNNYRAVIAMVAVGLSGWGSLR
;
A
#
# COMPACT_ATOMS: atom_id res chain seq x y z
N MET A 1 31.11 -3.98 -15.64
CA MET A 1 29.82 -4.46 -16.19
C MET A 1 29.13 -3.26 -16.82
N ASP A 2 28.73 -3.35 -18.08
CA ASP A 2 28.11 -2.23 -18.78
C ASP A 2 26.66 -2.04 -18.30
N LEU A 3 26.36 -0.88 -17.70
CA LEU A 3 25.03 -0.56 -17.19
C LEU A 3 24.00 -0.39 -18.32
N THR A 4 24.45 -0.14 -19.55
CA THR A 4 23.55 0.08 -20.70
C THR A 4 22.68 -1.14 -21.00
N ALA A 5 23.21 -2.35 -20.79
CA ALA A 5 22.49 -3.61 -20.97
C ALA A 5 21.26 -3.74 -20.05
N PHE A 6 21.24 -3.02 -18.91
CA PHE A 6 20.15 -3.08 -17.93
C PHE A 6 19.13 -1.96 -18.09
N LEU A 7 19.40 -0.94 -18.92
CA LEU A 7 18.49 0.20 -19.06
C LEU A 7 17.11 -0.18 -19.59
N PRO A 8 16.96 -1.07 -20.60
CA PRO A 8 15.63 -1.48 -21.04
C PRO A 8 14.84 -2.18 -19.92
N LEU A 9 15.51 -3.03 -19.15
CA LEU A 9 14.91 -3.73 -18.01
C LEU A 9 14.52 -2.75 -16.91
N ALA A 10 15.37 -1.77 -16.60
CA ALA A 10 15.07 -0.74 -15.61
C ALA A 10 13.88 0.14 -16.05
N LYS A 11 13.81 0.54 -17.33
CA LYS A 11 12.65 1.25 -17.90
C LYS A 11 11.37 0.42 -17.74
N PHE A 12 11.42 -0.86 -18.10
CA PHE A 12 10.29 -1.78 -17.95
C PHE A 12 9.83 -1.91 -16.49
N ILE A 13 10.72 -2.26 -15.56
CA ILE A 13 10.40 -2.43 -14.13
C ILE A 13 9.91 -1.11 -13.51
N GLY A 14 10.56 0.00 -13.85
CA GLY A 14 10.23 1.34 -13.36
C GLY A 14 8.86 1.84 -13.77
N ILE A 15 8.23 1.24 -14.79
CA ILE A 15 6.87 1.55 -15.25
C ILE A 15 5.90 0.47 -14.77
N VAL A 16 6.23 -0.80 -15.00
CA VAL A 16 5.31 -1.93 -14.81
C VAL A 16 5.01 -2.19 -13.34
N CYS A 17 6.01 -2.16 -12.45
CA CYS A 17 5.76 -2.41 -11.03
C CYS A 17 4.84 -1.35 -10.39
N PRO A 18 5.07 -0.03 -10.59
CA PRO A 18 4.11 1.01 -10.20
C PRO A 18 2.72 0.84 -10.82
N THR A 19 2.65 0.43 -12.10
CA THR A 19 1.37 0.22 -12.80
C THR A 19 0.58 -0.93 -12.17
N ILE A 20 1.22 -2.07 -11.94
CA ILE A 20 0.59 -3.23 -11.29
C ILE A 20 0.14 -2.86 -9.87
N TYR A 21 0.98 -2.15 -9.11
CA TYR A 21 0.62 -1.66 -7.78
C TYR A 21 -0.63 -0.77 -7.82
N ALA A 22 -0.67 0.21 -8.73
CA ALA A 22 -1.81 1.11 -8.90
C ALA A 22 -3.08 0.33 -9.25
N GLY A 23 -2.96 -0.61 -10.20
CA GLY A 23 -4.03 -1.51 -10.63
C GLY A 23 -4.61 -2.32 -9.48
N PHE A 24 -3.78 -3.06 -8.73
CA PHE A 24 -4.24 -3.82 -7.56
C PHE A 24 -4.90 -2.93 -6.52
N THR A 25 -4.24 -1.82 -6.15
CA THR A 25 -4.75 -0.93 -5.11
C THR A 25 -6.08 -0.27 -5.49
N ALA A 26 -6.25 0.13 -6.75
CA ALA A 26 -7.52 0.67 -7.25
C ALA A 26 -8.60 -0.42 -7.38
N SER A 27 -8.20 -1.62 -7.79
CA SER A 27 -9.11 -2.77 -7.92
C SER A 27 -9.64 -3.19 -6.56
N ASP A 28 -8.80 -3.24 -5.52
CA ASP A 28 -9.22 -3.54 -4.13
C ASP A 28 -10.37 -2.62 -3.67
N SER A 29 -10.35 -1.35 -4.05
CA SER A 29 -11.43 -0.42 -3.72
C SER A 29 -12.78 -0.78 -4.36
N LEU A 30 -12.76 -1.42 -5.53
CA LEU A 30 -13.95 -1.78 -6.29
C LEU A 30 -14.37 -3.23 -6.02
N THR A 31 -13.47 -4.19 -6.23
CA THR A 31 -13.76 -5.63 -6.22
C THR A 31 -13.68 -6.25 -4.84
N PHE A 32 -12.92 -5.66 -3.92
CA PHE A 32 -12.80 -6.15 -2.55
C PHE A 32 -13.67 -5.34 -1.57
N VAL A 33 -13.49 -4.02 -1.51
CA VAL A 33 -14.19 -3.18 -0.53
C VAL A 33 -15.67 -3.01 -0.82
N SER A 34 -16.07 -2.79 -2.07
CA SER A 34 -17.47 -2.46 -2.38
C SER A 34 -18.42 -3.61 -2.03
N PRO A 35 -18.14 -4.89 -2.37
CA PRO A 35 -18.99 -6.00 -1.96
C PRO A 35 -19.12 -6.14 -0.44
N ILE A 36 -18.02 -5.94 0.30
CA ILE A 36 -18.02 -6.01 1.77
C ILE A 36 -18.96 -4.94 2.35
N VAL A 37 -18.81 -3.70 1.91
CA VAL A 37 -19.54 -2.54 2.46
C VAL A 37 -21.02 -2.52 2.06
N LEU A 38 -21.36 -3.10 0.90
CA LEU A 38 -22.73 -3.09 0.36
C LEU A 38 -23.53 -4.34 0.70
N HIS A 39 -22.88 -5.48 0.92
CA HIS A 39 -23.58 -6.77 0.99
C HIS A 39 -23.26 -7.60 2.24
N ALA A 40 -22.27 -7.23 3.06
CA ALA A 40 -22.05 -7.96 4.31
C ALA A 40 -23.26 -7.77 5.25
N PRO A 41 -23.84 -8.87 5.78
CA PRO A 41 -25.08 -8.80 6.55
C PRO A 41 -24.93 -8.14 7.93
N ASN A 42 -23.69 -8.05 8.44
CA ASN A 42 -23.37 -7.41 9.71
C ASN A 42 -21.87 -7.06 9.79
N GLN A 43 -21.49 -6.28 10.81
CA GLN A 43 -20.10 -5.85 11.01
C GLN A 43 -19.14 -7.02 11.25
N LYS A 44 -19.62 -8.15 11.79
CA LYS A 44 -18.80 -9.33 12.10
C LYS A 44 -18.29 -10.00 10.83
N ILE A 45 -19.18 -10.22 9.85
CA ILE A 45 -18.82 -10.77 8.53
C ILE A 45 -17.92 -9.79 7.78
N MET A 46 -18.26 -8.51 7.82
CA MET A 46 -17.44 -7.44 7.24
C MET A 46 -16.01 -7.44 7.79
N ALA A 47 -15.85 -7.61 9.11
CA ALA A 47 -14.56 -7.67 9.78
C ALA A 47 -13.73 -8.88 9.32
N LYS A 48 -14.35 -10.06 9.24
CA LYS A 48 -13.69 -11.29 8.74
C LYS A 48 -13.23 -11.14 7.29
N GLN A 49 -14.10 -10.65 6.41
CA GLN A 49 -13.79 -10.44 4.99
C GLN A 49 -12.67 -9.41 4.81
N TRP A 50 -12.73 -8.28 5.52
CA TRP A 50 -11.68 -7.27 5.47
C TRP A 50 -10.34 -7.82 5.95
N LEU A 51 -10.30 -8.50 7.10
CA LEU A 51 -9.06 -9.03 7.66
C LEU A 51 -8.41 -10.03 6.71
N ALA A 52 -9.19 -10.95 6.13
CA ALA A 52 -8.70 -11.94 5.19
C ALA A 52 -8.03 -11.28 3.97
N GLY A 53 -8.67 -10.29 3.34
CA GLY A 53 -8.08 -9.59 2.20
C GLY A 53 -6.87 -8.73 2.57
N TYR A 54 -6.95 -7.99 3.68
CA TYR A 54 -5.84 -7.15 4.15
C TYR A 54 -4.55 -7.95 4.40
N GLN A 55 -4.66 -9.20 4.88
CA GLN A 55 -3.52 -10.07 5.14
C GLN A 55 -2.73 -10.47 3.88
N TYR A 56 -3.30 -10.33 2.68
CA TYR A 56 -2.56 -10.55 1.43
C TYR A 56 -1.66 -9.36 1.03
N GLY A 57 -1.88 -8.18 1.60
CA GLY A 57 -1.14 -6.95 1.26
C GLY A 57 0.40 -7.10 1.21
N PRO A 58 1.03 -7.70 2.24
CA PRO A 58 2.48 -7.89 2.27
C PRO A 58 3.05 -8.73 1.12
N LEU A 59 2.24 -9.57 0.46
CA LEU A 59 2.70 -10.41 -0.65
C LEU A 59 3.00 -9.63 -1.93
N TRP A 60 2.47 -8.41 -2.06
CA TRP A 60 2.59 -7.64 -3.30
C TRP A 60 3.04 -6.19 -3.09
N VAL A 61 2.78 -5.57 -1.92
CA VAL A 61 3.15 -4.16 -1.70
C VAL A 61 4.68 -3.95 -1.76
N PRO A 62 5.52 -4.52 -0.87
CA PRO A 62 6.97 -4.37 -0.99
C PRO A 62 7.55 -4.94 -2.30
N PRO A 63 7.13 -6.12 -2.78
CA PRO A 63 7.63 -6.70 -4.04
C PRO A 63 7.35 -5.86 -5.29
N LEU A 64 6.37 -4.95 -5.27
CA LEU A 64 6.14 -4.02 -6.39
C LEU A 64 6.78 -2.64 -6.15
N VAL A 65 6.72 -2.12 -4.93
CA VAL A 65 7.24 -0.78 -4.63
C VAL A 65 8.77 -0.75 -4.67
N MET A 66 9.45 -1.75 -4.09
CA MET A 66 10.92 -1.74 -3.99
C MET A 66 11.60 -1.86 -5.35
N PRO A 67 11.25 -2.83 -6.23
CA PRO A 67 11.85 -2.90 -7.56
C PRO A 67 11.58 -1.66 -8.41
N GLY A 68 10.35 -1.12 -8.36
CA GLY A 68 10.02 0.13 -9.05
C GLY A 68 10.85 1.32 -8.56
N THR A 69 11.08 1.42 -7.25
CA THR A 69 11.95 2.45 -6.65
C THR A 69 13.39 2.30 -7.16
N ILE A 70 13.97 1.10 -7.02
CA ILE A 70 15.36 0.83 -7.38
C ILE A 70 15.58 1.07 -8.87
N ALA A 71 14.67 0.61 -9.72
CA ALA A 71 14.76 0.80 -11.16
C ALA A 71 14.78 2.29 -11.55
N ASN A 72 13.91 3.11 -10.95
CA ASN A 72 13.91 4.56 -11.20
C ASN A 72 15.19 5.24 -10.68
N LEU A 73 15.75 4.81 -9.53
CA LEU A 73 17.04 5.33 -9.06
C LEU A 73 18.20 4.95 -10.00
N LEU A 74 18.20 3.74 -10.56
CA LEU A 74 19.18 3.32 -11.55
C LEU A 74 19.08 4.16 -12.83
N LEU A 75 17.87 4.45 -13.31
CA LEU A 75 17.64 5.33 -14.46
C LEU A 75 18.10 6.76 -14.17
N ALA A 76 17.81 7.29 -12.99
CA ALA A 76 18.31 8.60 -12.56
C ALA A 76 19.85 8.66 -12.58
N TYR A 77 20.50 7.62 -12.06
CA TYR A 77 21.96 7.53 -12.06
C TYR A 77 22.53 7.44 -13.48
N ALA A 78 21.90 6.67 -14.37
CA ALA A 78 22.31 6.56 -15.77
C ALA A 78 22.18 7.90 -16.52
N CYS A 79 21.13 8.67 -16.22
CA CYS A 79 20.89 10.00 -16.79
C CYS A 79 21.60 11.14 -16.04
N ARG A 80 22.67 10.88 -15.26
CA ARG A 80 23.32 11.90 -14.40
C ARG A 80 23.78 13.18 -15.12
N HIS A 81 24.04 13.08 -16.43
CA HIS A 81 24.46 14.20 -17.28
C HIS A 81 23.29 15.01 -17.85
N ASP A 82 22.07 14.47 -17.82
CA ASP A 82 20.82 15.18 -18.16
C ASP A 82 20.06 15.49 -16.87
N SER A 83 20.14 16.74 -16.42
CA SER A 83 19.50 17.18 -15.18
C SER A 83 17.98 17.00 -15.17
N VAL A 84 17.32 17.11 -16.33
CA VAL A 84 15.86 17.02 -16.44
C VAL A 84 15.44 15.56 -16.29
N LEU A 85 16.02 14.66 -17.09
CA LEU A 85 15.70 13.23 -17.03
C LEU A 85 16.06 12.64 -15.68
N ARG A 86 17.23 13.00 -15.13
CA ARG A 86 17.62 12.59 -13.78
C ARG A 86 16.56 12.98 -12.75
N ASN A 87 16.14 14.25 -12.75
CA ASN A 87 15.18 14.74 -11.75
C ASN A 87 13.80 14.08 -11.90
N VAL A 88 13.37 13.78 -13.13
CA VAL A 88 12.12 13.03 -13.36
C VAL A 88 12.20 11.63 -12.78
N TYR A 89 13.28 10.91 -13.02
CA TYR A 89 13.45 9.56 -12.45
C TYR A 89 13.60 9.58 -10.92
N VAL A 90 14.25 10.59 -10.34
CA VAL A 90 14.27 10.79 -8.88
C VAL A 90 12.85 11.04 -8.37
N ALA A 91 12.07 11.90 -9.02
CA ALA A 91 10.69 12.18 -8.63
C ALA A 91 9.82 10.91 -8.71
N ALA A 92 9.98 10.10 -9.77
CA ALA A 92 9.30 8.81 -9.89
C ALA A 92 9.67 7.84 -8.76
N ALA A 93 10.97 7.73 -8.43
CA ALA A 93 11.46 6.91 -7.34
C ALA A 93 10.90 7.36 -5.97
N VAL A 94 10.92 8.66 -5.69
CA VAL A 94 10.38 9.23 -4.44
C VAL A 94 8.87 8.99 -4.34
N ALA A 95 8.14 9.20 -5.43
CA ALA A 95 6.70 8.97 -5.48
C ALA A 95 6.37 7.52 -5.13
N ILE A 96 6.93 6.53 -5.84
CA ILE A 96 6.62 5.13 -5.55
C ILE A 96 7.14 4.71 -4.16
N PHE A 97 8.33 5.14 -3.74
CA PHE A 97 8.87 4.80 -2.44
C PHE A 97 8.02 5.31 -1.28
N SER A 98 7.39 6.49 -1.43
CA SER A 98 6.54 7.12 -0.40
C SER A 98 5.36 6.24 0.04
N ILE A 99 4.97 5.25 -0.76
CA ILE A 99 3.95 4.25 -0.38
C ILE A 99 4.37 3.48 0.87
N LEU A 100 5.64 3.12 1.04
CA LEU A 100 6.09 2.32 2.19
C LEU A 100 5.92 3.08 3.53
N PRO A 101 6.40 4.31 3.71
CA PRO A 101 6.16 5.04 4.95
C PRO A 101 4.67 5.32 5.18
N ILE A 102 3.88 5.61 4.13
CA ILE A 102 2.41 5.71 4.28
C ILE A 102 1.83 4.39 4.80
N THR A 103 2.28 3.25 4.27
CA THR A 103 1.76 1.94 4.64
C THR A 103 2.16 1.56 6.06
N PHE A 104 3.45 1.64 6.40
CA PHE A 104 3.99 1.09 7.64
C PHE A 104 4.02 2.07 8.80
N LEU A 105 4.12 3.37 8.55
CA LEU A 105 4.22 4.37 9.62
C LEU A 105 2.90 5.11 9.86
N TYR A 106 2.01 5.16 8.86
CA TYR A 106 0.71 5.82 8.98
C TYR A 106 -0.46 4.81 9.02
N MET A 107 -0.64 4.01 7.98
CA MET A 107 -1.78 3.09 7.90
C MET A 107 -1.67 1.98 8.94
N GLU A 108 -0.50 1.37 9.10
CA GLU A 108 -0.34 0.21 9.97
C GLU A 108 -0.66 0.47 11.44
N PRO A 109 -0.04 1.46 12.12
CA PRO A 109 -0.35 1.78 13.51
C PRO A 109 -1.64 2.60 13.69
N GLY A 110 -2.16 3.19 12.60
CA GLY A 110 -3.40 3.97 12.57
C GLY A 110 -4.58 3.15 12.06
N ILE A 111 -4.84 3.24 10.76
CA ILE A 111 -6.03 2.70 10.10
C ILE A 111 -6.13 1.18 10.22
N ASN A 112 -5.09 0.44 9.82
CA ASN A 112 -5.08 -1.02 9.88
C ASN A 112 -5.13 -1.49 11.34
N GLY A 113 -4.43 -0.80 12.25
CA GLY A 113 -4.47 -1.07 13.68
C GLY A 113 -5.88 -0.91 14.28
N ALA A 114 -6.59 0.15 13.88
CA ALA A 114 -7.99 0.37 14.23
C ALA A 114 -8.89 -0.76 13.70
N CYS A 115 -8.80 -1.09 12.41
CA CYS A 115 -9.55 -2.19 11.81
C CYS A 115 -9.27 -3.53 12.50
N LYS A 116 -8.00 -3.86 12.76
CA LYS A 116 -7.59 -5.07 13.50
C LYS A 116 -8.13 -5.10 14.92
N TRP A 117 -8.19 -3.94 15.60
CA TRP A 117 -8.80 -3.85 16.93
C TRP A 117 -10.30 -4.10 16.86
N LYS A 118 -10.98 -3.49 15.90
CA LYS A 118 -12.42 -3.69 15.68
C LYS A 118 -12.74 -5.15 15.39
N VAL A 119 -11.91 -5.83 14.61
CA VAL A 119 -12.03 -7.28 14.36
C VAL A 119 -11.96 -8.06 15.67
N GLN A 120 -10.97 -7.79 16.53
CA GLN A 120 -10.87 -8.45 17.84
C GLN A 120 -12.09 -8.19 18.73
N LEU A 121 -12.60 -6.95 18.76
CA LEU A 121 -13.80 -6.61 19.53
C LEU A 121 -15.03 -7.40 19.03
N LEU A 122 -15.24 -7.43 17.72
CA LEU A 122 -16.40 -8.09 17.11
C LEU A 122 -16.32 -9.62 17.17
N LEU A 123 -15.13 -10.20 17.22
CA LEU A 123 -14.89 -11.65 17.24
C LEU A 123 -14.49 -12.17 18.62
N ARG A 124 -14.54 -11.35 19.67
CA ARG A 124 -14.12 -11.71 21.02
C ARG A 124 -14.86 -12.94 21.55
N GLU A 125 -16.17 -12.99 21.32
CA GLU A 125 -17.02 -14.12 21.73
C GLU A 125 -16.71 -15.43 20.99
N GLU A 126 -16.04 -15.34 19.83
CA GLU A 126 -15.55 -16.50 19.07
C GLU A 126 -14.13 -16.90 19.48
N GLY A 127 -13.56 -16.28 20.53
CA GLY A 127 -12.21 -16.56 21.02
C GLY A 127 -11.09 -15.98 20.15
N PHE A 128 -11.41 -15.11 19.18
CA PHE A 128 -10.40 -14.50 18.31
C PHE A 128 -9.60 -13.41 19.05
N SER A 129 -8.28 -13.48 18.95
CA SER A 129 -7.36 -12.46 19.43
C SER A 129 -6.11 -12.39 18.56
N MET A 130 -5.42 -11.26 18.57
CA MET A 130 -4.17 -11.05 17.83
C MET A 130 -3.07 -10.64 18.80
N HIS A 131 -1.92 -11.32 18.73
CA HIS A 131 -0.74 -10.91 19.48
C HIS A 131 -0.25 -9.53 19.04
N GLU A 132 0.32 -8.77 19.96
CA GLU A 132 0.94 -7.48 19.66
C GLU A 132 2.18 -7.66 18.76
N THR A 133 2.45 -6.64 17.96
CA THR A 133 3.66 -6.53 17.14
C THR A 133 4.48 -5.35 17.57
N ALA A 134 5.79 -5.43 17.35
CA ALA A 134 6.67 -4.29 17.55
C ALA A 134 6.51 -3.30 16.39
N TRP A 135 6.60 -2.00 16.68
CA TRP A 135 6.47 -0.95 15.67
C TRP A 135 7.53 -1.07 14.56
N TRP A 136 8.71 -1.63 14.86
CA TRP A 136 9.80 -1.85 13.89
C TRP A 136 9.61 -3.12 13.04
N PHE A 137 8.72 -4.04 13.44
CA PHE A 137 8.33 -5.22 12.67
C PHE A 137 6.80 -5.25 12.50
N PRO A 138 6.25 -4.37 11.65
CA PRO A 138 4.82 -4.38 11.36
C PRO A 138 4.39 -5.73 10.78
N SER A 139 3.16 -6.16 11.08
CA SER A 139 2.65 -7.44 10.60
C SER A 139 1.14 -7.38 10.40
N ALA A 140 0.70 -7.84 9.23
CA ALA A 140 -0.72 -7.96 8.92
C ALA A 140 -1.45 -9.01 9.78
N HIS A 141 -0.69 -9.94 10.39
CA HIS A 141 -1.23 -11.01 11.23
C HIS A 141 -1.16 -10.72 12.73
N ARG A 142 -0.59 -9.58 13.13
CA ARG A 142 -0.46 -9.15 14.53
C ARG A 142 -1.06 -7.77 14.74
N GLN A 143 -1.40 -7.44 15.97
CA GLN A 143 -1.92 -6.12 16.30
C GLN A 143 -0.76 -5.11 16.39
N GLY A 144 -0.87 -3.98 15.68
CA GLY A 144 0.09 -2.86 15.71
C GLY A 144 -0.55 -1.51 16.03
N GLY A 145 -1.86 -1.49 16.30
CA GLY A 145 -2.61 -0.26 16.55
C GLY A 145 -2.18 0.46 17.83
N THR A 146 -1.98 1.77 17.71
CA THR A 146 -1.77 2.68 18.84
C THR A 146 -2.98 2.72 19.77
N LEU A 147 -2.82 3.26 20.98
CA LEU A 147 -3.95 3.50 21.88
C LEU A 147 -5.01 4.41 21.25
N ALA A 148 -4.59 5.42 20.48
CA ALA A 148 -5.50 6.31 19.78
C ALA A 148 -6.33 5.57 18.71
N SER A 149 -5.68 4.70 17.92
CA SER A 149 -6.38 3.93 16.89
C SER A 149 -7.35 2.90 17.47
N ARG A 150 -7.03 2.31 18.63
CA ARG A 150 -7.93 1.40 19.35
C ARG A 150 -9.18 2.12 19.87
N ARG A 151 -8.99 3.28 20.51
CA ARG A 151 -10.11 4.13 20.97
C ARG A 151 -10.98 4.60 19.82
N TRP A 152 -10.37 4.92 18.69
CA TRP A 152 -11.10 5.26 17.47
C TRP A 152 -11.95 4.07 17.00
N ALA A 153 -11.37 2.88 16.90
CA ALA A 153 -12.09 1.67 16.50
C ALA A 153 -13.26 1.30 17.43
N GLU A 154 -13.12 1.50 18.74
CA GLU A 154 -14.21 1.26 19.70
C GLU A 154 -15.46 2.09 19.39
N ARG A 155 -15.28 3.31 18.89
CA ARG A 155 -16.36 4.29 18.64
C ARG A 155 -16.85 4.33 17.19
N THR A 156 -16.16 3.66 16.29
CA THR A 156 -16.40 3.75 14.84
C THR A 156 -16.82 2.40 14.28
N ASP A 157 -17.83 2.39 13.43
CA ASP A 157 -18.32 1.16 12.79
C ASP A 157 -17.29 0.57 11.82
N MET A 158 -17.29 -0.76 11.68
CA MET A 158 -16.36 -1.44 10.77
C MET A 158 -16.50 -0.92 9.33
N ARG A 159 -17.71 -0.53 8.92
CA ARG A 159 -18.00 0.04 7.60
C ARG A 159 -17.22 1.33 7.35
N GLU A 160 -17.25 2.24 8.33
CA GLU A 160 -16.56 3.52 8.24
C GLU A 160 -15.05 3.35 8.25
N LEU A 161 -14.52 2.46 9.10
CA LEU A 161 -13.10 2.12 9.12
C LEU A 161 -12.61 1.59 7.76
N ILE A 162 -13.38 0.69 7.14
CA ILE A 162 -13.06 0.14 5.82
C ILE A 162 -13.13 1.22 4.73
N LEU A 163 -14.12 2.11 4.76
CA LEU A 163 -14.22 3.21 3.80
C LEU A 163 -13.06 4.20 3.95
N PHE A 164 -12.60 4.47 5.17
CA PHE A 164 -11.42 5.30 5.41
C PHE A 164 -10.14 4.62 4.89
N TRP A 165 -10.00 3.32 5.14
CA TRP A 165 -8.94 2.50 4.57
C TRP A 165 -8.92 2.54 3.03
N ARG A 166 -10.09 2.38 2.41
CA ARG A 166 -10.29 2.50 0.96
C ARG A 166 -9.83 3.85 0.42
N GLY A 167 -10.23 4.94 1.08
CA GLY A 167 -9.82 6.29 0.68
C GLY A 167 -8.29 6.45 0.65
N THR A 168 -7.62 5.94 1.68
CA THR A 168 -6.15 5.98 1.76
C THR A 168 -5.49 5.10 0.69
N ASN A 169 -6.09 3.95 0.36
CA ASN A 169 -5.63 3.13 -0.76
C ASN A 169 -5.76 3.83 -2.10
N ASN A 170 -6.90 4.47 -2.37
CA ASN A 170 -7.08 5.27 -3.59
C ASN A 170 -6.01 6.35 -3.71
N TYR A 171 -5.68 7.02 -2.61
CA TYR A 171 -4.59 7.99 -2.58
C TYR A 171 -3.22 7.36 -2.93
N ARG A 172 -2.89 6.19 -2.35
CA ARG A 172 -1.67 5.44 -2.72
C ARG A 172 -1.67 5.00 -4.19
N ALA A 173 -2.83 4.65 -4.76
CA ALA A 173 -2.95 4.32 -6.18
C ALA A 173 -2.65 5.54 -7.07
N VAL A 174 -3.13 6.73 -6.71
CA VAL A 174 -2.81 7.98 -7.42
C VAL A 174 -1.31 8.27 -7.37
N ILE A 175 -0.66 8.12 -6.22
CA ILE A 175 0.81 8.27 -6.09
C ILE A 175 1.54 7.34 -7.07
N ALA A 176 1.14 6.07 -7.13
CA ALA A 176 1.74 5.12 -8.04
C ALA A 176 1.50 5.50 -9.52
N MET A 177 0.31 5.98 -9.88
CA MET A 177 0.03 6.50 -11.22
C MET A 177 0.90 7.71 -11.58
N VAL A 178 1.20 8.60 -10.63
CA VAL A 178 2.17 9.69 -10.84
C VAL A 178 3.55 9.13 -11.14
N ALA A 179 4.00 8.11 -10.39
CA ALA A 179 5.28 7.44 -10.67
C ALA A 179 5.32 6.79 -12.06
N VAL A 180 4.21 6.17 -12.50
CA VAL A 180 4.04 5.63 -13.87
C VAL A 180 4.21 6.74 -14.91
N GLY A 181 3.50 7.86 -14.73
CA GLY A 181 3.55 8.98 -15.68
C GLY A 181 4.95 9.57 -15.81
N LEU A 182 5.64 9.78 -14.68
CA LEU A 182 7.01 10.30 -14.65
C LEU A 182 8.01 9.33 -15.30
N SER A 183 7.99 8.06 -14.88
CA SER A 183 8.89 7.03 -15.41
C SER A 183 8.65 6.76 -16.90
N GLY A 184 7.38 6.73 -17.31
CA GLY A 184 6.97 6.58 -18.70
C GLY A 184 7.44 7.74 -19.57
N TRP A 185 7.21 8.99 -19.14
CA TRP A 185 7.69 10.17 -19.86
C TRP A 185 9.22 10.19 -19.99
N GLY A 186 9.94 9.91 -18.91
CA GLY A 186 11.40 9.85 -18.94
C GLY A 186 11.93 8.76 -19.87
N SER A 187 11.21 7.65 -19.99
CA SER A 187 11.63 6.50 -20.80
C SER A 187 11.41 6.68 -22.30
N LEU A 188 10.52 7.58 -22.70
CA LEU A 188 10.22 7.95 -24.09
C LEU A 188 11.16 9.02 -24.65
N ARG A 189 11.97 9.65 -23.79
CA ARG A 189 13.01 10.62 -24.14
C ARG A 189 14.37 9.93 -24.24
#